data_AF-A0A8R7R9L2-F1
#
_entry.id   AF-A0A8R7R9L2-F1
#
_cell.length_a   1.000
_cell.length_b   1.000
_cell.length_c   1.000
_cell.angle_alpha   90.00
_cell.angle_beta   90.00
_cell.angle_gamma   90.00
#
_symmetry.space_group_name_H-M   'P 1'
#
loop_
_entity.id
_entity.type
_entity.pdbx_description
1 polymer ?
#
loop_
_entity_poly.entity_id
_entity_poly.type
_entity_poly.pdbx_seq_one_letter_code
_entity_poly.pdbx_strand_id
1 'polypeptide(L)'
;MWSCRRTERTDFSYESYRWQPHDCEMPDFSGPNFLQRMRNRTLAFVGDSLGREQFQSMMCIATGGKRSPEVEDVGRRYGLEKAPSPFSPGGSAYRFPETNTTILFYWSATLSQLEPLTDERRSYALHLDRPAPFLKEHLPSFDALVLNTGHHWNKVKFRRNRWRLYDGGKPVGEANLSRARGAKLHSIARWADAQLARHPRVSVFLRTISPVHFVGGEWDTGGRCDSTVPLSGGSGVSRDRSSDLAAERAVNGTRVRLLDVTAISQLRGEGHISNHSTKVQREVYDCLHWCLPGIPDTWNELLFALMQ
;
A
#
# COMPACT_ATOMS: atom_id res chain seq x y z
N MET A 1 -9.70 12.49 1.53
CA MET A 1 -9.45 12.05 2.92
C MET A 1 -8.08 12.51 3.38
N TRP A 2 -7.03 12.34 2.57
CA TRP A 2 -5.63 12.63 2.92
C TRP A 2 -5.15 14.06 2.58
N SER A 3 -6.06 14.96 2.19
CA SER A 3 -5.68 16.30 1.75
C SER A 3 -5.54 17.25 2.94
N CYS A 4 -4.33 17.35 3.47
CA CYS A 4 -4.04 18.19 4.64
C CYS A 4 -4.18 19.69 4.32
N ARG A 5 -4.00 20.11 3.07
CA ARG A 5 -4.29 21.47 2.59
C ARG A 5 -5.76 21.89 2.72
N ARG A 6 -6.68 20.94 2.93
CA ARG A 6 -8.11 21.21 3.18
C ARG A 6 -8.45 21.25 4.68
N THR A 7 -7.45 21.32 5.54
CA THR A 7 -7.58 21.36 6.99
C THR A 7 -6.94 22.64 7.54
N GLU A 8 -6.82 22.74 8.86
CA GLU A 8 -6.15 23.85 9.53
C GLU A 8 -4.61 23.74 9.50
N ARG A 9 -4.03 22.74 8.83
CA ARG A 9 -2.57 22.60 8.67
C ARG A 9 -1.98 23.79 7.94
N THR A 10 -0.84 24.30 8.41
CA THR A 10 -0.16 25.48 7.84
C THR A 10 1.26 25.19 7.37
N ASP A 11 1.89 24.12 7.85
CA ASP A 11 3.22 23.69 7.42
C ASP A 11 3.12 22.73 6.23
N PHE A 12 3.74 23.10 5.11
CA PHE A 12 3.75 22.30 3.87
C PHE A 12 5.15 22.17 3.27
N SER A 13 6.20 22.45 4.04
CA SER A 13 7.59 22.33 3.60
C SER A 13 7.94 20.91 3.18
N TYR A 14 7.31 19.90 3.75
CA TYR A 14 7.53 18.48 3.40
C TYR A 14 7.17 18.15 1.94
N GLU A 15 6.32 18.95 1.29
CA GLU A 15 5.91 18.75 -0.11
C GLU A 15 7.02 19.11 -1.11
N SER A 16 8.05 19.86 -0.70
CA SER A 16 9.12 20.32 -1.61
C SER A 16 10.30 19.36 -1.74
N TYR A 17 10.33 18.28 -0.94
CA TYR A 17 11.42 17.32 -0.94
C TYR A 17 11.23 16.24 -2.01
N ARG A 18 12.32 15.90 -2.69
CA ARG A 18 12.38 14.78 -3.64
C ARG A 18 13.43 13.78 -3.21
N TRP A 19 13.21 12.52 -3.55
CA TRP A 19 14.22 11.48 -3.36
C TRP A 19 15.20 11.48 -4.53
N GLN A 20 16.49 11.46 -4.23
CA GLN A 20 17.56 11.41 -5.22
C GLN A 20 18.49 10.24 -4.88
N PRO A 21 18.52 9.17 -5.71
CA PRO A 21 19.53 8.13 -5.60
C PRO A 21 20.95 8.70 -5.80
N HIS A 22 21.94 8.09 -5.17
CA HIS A 22 23.34 8.53 -5.25
C HIS A 22 23.96 8.32 -6.64
N ASP A 23 23.73 7.14 -7.24
CA ASP A 23 24.47 6.68 -8.42
C ASP A 23 23.63 6.65 -9.70
N CYS A 24 22.41 7.20 -9.68
CA CYS A 24 21.56 7.30 -10.87
C CYS A 24 20.58 8.48 -10.81
N GLU A 25 20.14 8.89 -12.00
CA GLU A 25 19.08 9.88 -12.15
C GLU A 25 17.71 9.19 -12.14
N MET A 26 16.76 9.80 -11.43
CA MET A 26 15.36 9.36 -11.48
C MET A 26 14.74 9.79 -12.82
N PRO A 27 13.95 8.91 -13.48
CA PRO A 27 13.27 9.30 -14.71
C PRO A 27 12.22 10.37 -14.43
N ASP A 28 11.99 11.25 -15.41
CA ASP A 28 11.00 12.32 -15.29
C ASP A 28 9.59 11.77 -15.09
N PHE A 29 9.10 11.89 -13.86
CA PHE A 29 7.80 11.39 -13.44
C PHE A 29 6.77 12.52 -13.44
N SER A 30 5.80 12.39 -14.35
CA SER A 30 4.65 13.27 -14.47
C SER A 30 3.41 12.46 -14.87
N GLY A 31 2.21 13.00 -14.65
CA GLY A 31 0.96 12.37 -15.07
C GLY A 31 0.96 11.96 -16.56
N PRO A 32 1.32 12.85 -17.51
CA PRO A 32 1.43 12.51 -18.92
C PRO A 32 2.46 11.40 -19.22
N ASN A 33 3.67 11.47 -18.64
CA ASN A 33 4.70 10.45 -18.85
C ASN A 33 4.27 9.08 -18.28
N PHE A 34 3.62 9.07 -17.12
CA PHE A 34 3.05 7.87 -16.52
C PHE A 34 1.97 7.27 -17.41
N LEU A 35 0.97 8.05 -17.82
CA LEU A 35 -0.14 7.57 -18.64
C LEU A 35 0.35 7.09 -20.02
N GLN A 36 1.37 7.73 -20.59
CA GLN A 36 1.97 7.28 -21.85
C GLN A 36 2.71 5.95 -21.68
N ARG A 37 3.47 5.76 -20.59
CA ARG A 37 4.14 4.48 -20.28
C ARG A 37 3.14 3.36 -20.01
N MET A 38 2.01 3.70 -19.40
CA MET A 38 0.94 2.77 -19.06
C MET A 38 -0.12 2.61 -20.15
N ARG A 39 0.12 3.14 -21.36
CA ARG A 39 -0.82 3.01 -22.47
C ARG A 39 -1.19 1.55 -22.72
N ASN A 40 -2.50 1.28 -22.77
CA ASN A 40 -3.11 -0.05 -22.88
C ASN A 40 -2.75 -1.02 -21.75
N ARG A 41 -2.39 -0.52 -20.57
CA ARG A 41 -1.98 -1.34 -19.42
C ARG A 41 -2.84 -1.10 -18.19
N THR A 42 -2.87 -2.10 -17.31
CA THR A 42 -3.55 -2.05 -16.02
C THR A 42 -2.56 -2.09 -14.86
N LEU A 43 -2.60 -1.08 -13.99
CA LEU A 43 -1.88 -1.03 -12.72
C LEU A 43 -2.85 -1.32 -11.55
N ALA A 44 -2.55 -2.35 -10.77
CA ALA A 44 -3.33 -2.74 -9.61
C ALA A 44 -2.55 -2.54 -8.30
N PHE A 45 -3.16 -1.85 -7.33
CA PHE A 45 -2.70 -1.78 -5.95
C PHE A 45 -3.56 -2.70 -5.09
N VAL A 46 -2.96 -3.68 -4.42
CA VAL A 46 -3.68 -4.65 -3.58
C VAL A 46 -3.06 -4.70 -2.20
N GLY A 47 -3.84 -4.35 -1.18
CA GLY A 47 -3.33 -4.31 0.18
C GLY A 47 -4.20 -3.57 1.18
N ASP A 48 -3.56 -2.92 2.16
CA ASP A 48 -4.20 -2.20 3.26
C ASP A 48 -4.44 -0.70 2.93
N SER A 49 -4.73 0.11 3.95
CA SER A 49 -5.03 1.54 3.80
C SER A 49 -3.90 2.35 3.20
N LEU A 50 -2.64 1.96 3.40
CA LEU A 50 -1.49 2.61 2.79
C LEU A 50 -1.32 2.23 1.32
N GLY A 51 -1.83 1.06 0.91
CA GLY A 51 -1.97 0.70 -0.51
C GLY A 51 -2.99 1.60 -1.19
N ARG A 52 -4.12 1.85 -0.51
CA ARG A 52 -5.14 2.78 -0.99
C ARG A 52 -4.63 4.21 -1.10
N GLU A 53 -3.83 4.65 -0.13
CA GLU A 53 -3.22 5.97 -0.13
C GLU A 53 -2.22 6.15 -1.29
N GLN A 54 -1.37 5.15 -1.54
CA GLN A 54 -0.48 5.14 -2.71
C GLN A 54 -1.26 5.17 -4.04
N PHE A 55 -2.34 4.39 -4.14
CA PHE A 55 -3.26 4.44 -5.28
C PHE A 55 -3.86 5.84 -5.48
N GLN A 56 -4.31 6.49 -4.40
CA GLN A 56 -4.91 7.81 -4.47
C GLN A 56 -3.90 8.89 -4.84
N SER A 57 -2.65 8.79 -4.35
CA SER A 57 -1.53 9.59 -4.84
C SER A 57 -1.33 9.43 -6.34
N MET A 58 -1.28 8.19 -6.85
CA MET A 58 -1.12 7.92 -8.29
C MET A 58 -2.27 8.50 -9.12
N MET A 59 -3.52 8.38 -8.63
CA MET A 59 -4.67 8.99 -9.27
C MET A 59 -4.55 10.52 -9.32
N CYS A 60 -4.12 11.16 -8.24
CA CYS A 60 -3.88 12.61 -8.21
C CYS A 60 -2.78 13.02 -9.19
N ILE A 61 -1.68 12.27 -9.30
CA ILE A 61 -0.61 12.54 -10.26
C ILE A 61 -1.12 12.41 -11.70
N ALA A 62 -1.85 11.33 -12.01
CA ALA A 62 -2.39 11.06 -13.33
C ALA A 62 -3.40 12.12 -13.80
N THR A 63 -4.23 12.66 -12.89
CA THR A 63 -5.20 13.73 -13.22
C THR A 63 -4.64 15.15 -13.00
N GLY A 64 -3.40 15.29 -12.52
CA GLY A 64 -2.83 16.57 -12.11
C GLY A 64 -3.60 17.24 -10.97
N GLY A 65 -4.28 16.45 -10.12
CA GLY A 65 -5.09 16.94 -9.00
C GLY A 65 -6.39 17.63 -9.40
N LYS A 66 -6.79 17.54 -10.68
CA LYS A 66 -7.98 18.20 -11.22
C LYS A 66 -9.16 17.25 -11.34
N ARG A 67 -10.34 17.83 -11.53
CA ARG A 67 -11.53 17.07 -11.91
C ARG A 67 -11.38 16.60 -13.35
N SER A 68 -11.41 15.29 -13.54
CA SER A 68 -11.28 14.62 -14.83
C SER A 68 -12.56 13.84 -15.14
N PRO A 69 -13.63 14.49 -15.66
CA PRO A 69 -14.90 13.82 -15.98
C PRO A 69 -14.77 12.73 -17.06
N GLU A 70 -13.69 12.77 -17.85
CA GLU A 70 -13.34 11.78 -18.87
C GLU A 70 -12.85 10.46 -18.27
N VAL A 71 -12.42 10.44 -17.01
CA VAL A 71 -11.98 9.21 -16.34
C VAL A 71 -13.20 8.37 -15.96
N GLU A 72 -13.23 7.15 -16.45
CA GLU A 72 -14.38 6.26 -16.30
C GLU A 72 -14.22 5.35 -15.09
N ASP A 73 -15.29 5.19 -14.30
CA ASP A 73 -15.37 4.13 -13.31
C ASP A 73 -15.63 2.79 -14.00
N VAL A 74 -14.66 1.88 -13.89
CA VAL A 74 -14.72 0.52 -14.45
C VAL A 74 -14.72 -0.55 -13.37
N GLY A 75 -15.08 -0.20 -12.13
CA GLY A 75 -15.10 -1.10 -10.97
C GLY A 75 -15.90 -2.38 -11.21
N ARG A 76 -16.98 -2.31 -11.99
CA ARG A 76 -17.80 -3.47 -12.41
C ARG A 76 -16.98 -4.59 -13.05
N ARG A 77 -15.99 -4.25 -13.87
CA ARG A 77 -15.15 -5.23 -14.60
C ARG A 77 -14.32 -6.09 -13.65
N TYR A 78 -14.16 -5.64 -12.41
CA TYR A 78 -13.36 -6.28 -11.37
C TYR A 78 -14.22 -6.67 -10.15
N GLY A 79 -15.55 -6.68 -10.29
CA GLY A 79 -16.47 -7.03 -9.19
C GLY A 79 -16.47 -6.04 -8.02
N LEU A 80 -16.06 -4.78 -8.24
CA LEU A 80 -15.89 -3.76 -7.20
C LEU A 80 -17.12 -2.89 -6.95
N GLU A 81 -18.27 -3.20 -7.57
CA GLU A 81 -19.54 -2.48 -7.37
C GLU A 81 -20.17 -2.69 -5.99
N LYS A 82 -19.73 -3.72 -5.25
CA LYS A 82 -20.32 -4.06 -3.96
C LYS A 82 -20.10 -2.90 -2.98
N ALA A 83 -21.19 -2.46 -2.34
CA ALA A 83 -21.14 -1.45 -1.30
C ALA A 83 -20.06 -1.82 -0.26
N PRO A 84 -19.21 -0.86 0.15
CA PRO A 84 -18.23 -1.10 1.19
C PRO A 84 -18.89 -1.70 2.42
N SER A 85 -18.38 -2.84 2.90
CA SER A 85 -18.79 -3.42 4.16
C SER A 85 -17.73 -3.16 5.23
N PRO A 86 -18.07 -3.22 6.53
CA PRO A 86 -17.09 -3.09 7.61
C PRO A 86 -15.91 -4.07 7.50
N PHE A 87 -16.09 -5.19 6.79
CA PHE A 87 -15.11 -6.27 6.63
C PHE A 87 -14.41 -6.25 5.25
N SER A 88 -14.97 -5.53 4.28
CA SER A 88 -14.37 -5.28 2.97
C SER A 88 -14.68 -3.84 2.59
N PRO A 89 -13.79 -2.87 2.90
CA PRO A 89 -13.97 -1.47 2.53
C PRO A 89 -13.94 -1.23 1.00
N GLY A 90 -13.91 -2.30 0.21
CA GLY A 90 -14.11 -2.30 -1.23
C GLY A 90 -12.83 -2.11 -2.02
N GLY A 91 -13.01 -1.75 -3.29
CA GLY A 91 -11.97 -1.34 -4.19
C GLY A 91 -12.53 -0.31 -5.16
N SER A 92 -11.68 0.23 -6.02
CA SER A 92 -12.10 1.14 -7.09
C SER A 92 -11.21 0.90 -8.30
N ALA A 93 -11.75 1.05 -9.50
CA ALA A 93 -10.98 0.93 -10.72
C ALA A 93 -11.38 2.05 -11.68
N TYR A 94 -10.39 2.78 -12.18
CA TYR A 94 -10.60 3.93 -13.05
C TYR A 94 -9.82 3.75 -14.34
N ARG A 95 -10.48 4.02 -15.47
CA ARG A 95 -9.89 3.96 -16.80
C ARG A 95 -9.73 5.35 -17.39
N PHE A 96 -8.55 5.62 -17.93
CA PHE A 96 -8.21 6.82 -18.69
C PHE A 96 -8.38 6.51 -20.19
N PRO A 97 -9.44 6.98 -20.86
CA PRO A 97 -9.78 6.51 -22.22
C PRO A 97 -8.71 6.82 -23.27
N GLU A 98 -8.07 7.99 -23.20
CA GLU A 98 -7.07 8.44 -24.19
C GLU A 98 -5.85 7.53 -24.32
N THR A 99 -5.44 6.92 -23.20
CA THR A 99 -4.33 5.96 -23.16
C THR A 99 -4.80 4.53 -22.96
N ASN A 100 -6.10 4.32 -22.73
CA ASN A 100 -6.69 3.06 -22.30
C ASN A 100 -5.92 2.45 -21.09
N THR A 101 -5.40 3.33 -20.22
CA THR A 101 -4.74 2.95 -18.96
C THR A 101 -5.81 2.70 -17.91
N THR A 102 -5.70 1.59 -17.16
CA THR A 102 -6.55 1.36 -15.98
C THR A 102 -5.69 1.41 -14.71
N ILE A 103 -6.14 2.13 -13.70
CA ILE A 103 -5.53 2.14 -12.36
C ILE A 103 -6.58 1.68 -11.37
N LEU A 104 -6.27 0.70 -10.55
CA LEU A 104 -7.21 0.17 -9.57
C LEU A 104 -6.61 -0.09 -8.21
N PHE A 105 -7.48 -0.11 -7.21
CA PHE A 105 -7.19 -0.52 -5.86
C PHE A 105 -8.16 -1.62 -5.42
N TYR A 106 -7.63 -2.63 -4.73
CA TYR A 106 -8.43 -3.64 -4.03
C TYR A 106 -7.97 -3.80 -2.58
N TRP A 107 -8.93 -3.74 -1.65
CA TRP A 107 -8.64 -3.97 -0.25
C TRP A 107 -8.39 -5.44 0.06
N SER A 108 -7.15 -5.74 0.47
CA SER A 108 -6.80 -7.01 1.09
C SER A 108 -5.71 -6.76 2.14
N ALA A 109 -6.13 -6.37 3.34
CA ALA A 109 -5.22 -5.91 4.38
C ALA A 109 -4.09 -6.90 4.76
N THR A 110 -4.31 -8.20 4.56
CA THR A 110 -3.36 -9.28 4.89
C THR A 110 -2.98 -10.10 3.66
N LEU A 111 -3.42 -9.73 2.45
CA LEU A 111 -3.22 -10.45 1.18
C LEU A 111 -3.69 -11.92 1.20
N SER A 112 -4.47 -12.29 2.21
CA SER A 112 -4.82 -13.68 2.53
C SER A 112 -6.24 -14.00 2.09
N GLN A 113 -6.47 -15.26 1.73
CA GLN A 113 -7.83 -15.77 1.64
C GLN A 113 -8.45 -15.80 3.03
N LEU A 114 -9.67 -15.24 3.12
CA LEU A 114 -10.49 -15.27 4.32
C LEU A 114 -11.66 -16.23 4.06
N GLU A 115 -11.79 -17.25 4.90
CA GLU A 115 -12.89 -18.22 4.84
C GLU A 115 -13.73 -18.13 6.12
N PRO A 116 -15.05 -17.98 6.05
CA PRO A 116 -15.91 -18.00 7.23
C PRO A 116 -15.75 -19.31 8.01
N LEU A 117 -15.63 -19.22 9.33
CA LEU A 117 -15.66 -20.41 10.20
C LEU A 117 -17.12 -20.78 10.51
N THR A 118 -17.44 -22.07 10.41
CA THR A 118 -18.77 -22.61 10.71
C THR A 118 -19.08 -22.57 12.20
N ASP A 119 -18.07 -22.87 13.01
CA ASP A 119 -18.24 -23.16 14.44
C ASP A 119 -18.09 -21.90 15.31
N GLU A 120 -17.61 -20.78 14.72
CA GLU A 120 -17.44 -19.50 15.39
C GLU A 120 -18.13 -18.38 14.59
N ARG A 121 -19.30 -17.94 15.07
CA ARG A 121 -20.11 -16.92 14.40
C ARG A 121 -19.29 -15.64 14.11
N ARG A 122 -19.23 -15.27 12.83
CA ARG A 122 -18.53 -14.07 12.31
C ARG A 122 -16.99 -14.12 12.49
N SER A 123 -16.40 -15.29 12.77
CA SER A 123 -14.94 -15.48 12.70
C SER A 123 -14.54 -15.97 11.31
N TYR A 124 -13.30 -15.68 10.92
CA TYR A 124 -12.74 -16.08 9.63
C TYR A 124 -11.38 -16.76 9.82
N ALA A 125 -11.17 -17.87 9.10
CA ALA A 125 -9.86 -18.43 8.85
C ALA A 125 -9.10 -17.52 7.88
N LEU A 126 -7.98 -16.97 8.35
CA LEU A 126 -7.01 -16.23 7.57
C LEU A 126 -5.89 -17.19 7.17
N HIS A 127 -5.88 -17.57 5.89
CA HIS A 127 -4.93 -18.54 5.36
C HIS A 127 -3.61 -17.90 4.95
N LEU A 128 -2.54 -18.29 5.64
CA LEU A 128 -1.17 -17.84 5.37
C LEU A 128 -0.66 -18.34 4.01
N ASP A 129 -1.05 -19.57 3.63
CA ASP A 129 -0.66 -20.28 2.42
C ASP A 129 -1.45 -19.88 1.17
N ARG A 130 -2.60 -19.19 1.32
CA ARG A 130 -3.52 -18.91 0.21
C ARG A 130 -3.63 -17.42 -0.09
N PRO A 131 -3.40 -16.97 -1.34
CA PRO A 131 -3.60 -15.57 -1.72
C PRO A 131 -5.08 -15.18 -1.66
N ALA A 132 -5.37 -13.90 -1.48
CA ALA A 132 -6.72 -13.36 -1.60
C ALA A 132 -7.37 -13.78 -2.94
N PRO A 133 -8.65 -14.22 -2.95
CA PRO A 133 -9.31 -14.70 -4.17
C PRO A 133 -9.23 -13.74 -5.36
N PHE A 134 -9.39 -12.43 -5.11
CA PHE A 134 -9.27 -11.38 -6.12
C PHE A 134 -7.96 -11.44 -6.92
N LEU A 135 -6.84 -11.75 -6.25
CA LEU A 135 -5.55 -11.88 -6.91
C LEU A 135 -5.52 -13.08 -7.86
N LYS A 136 -6.12 -14.21 -7.48
CA LYS A 136 -6.21 -15.40 -8.34
C LYS A 136 -7.09 -15.16 -9.56
N GLU A 137 -8.16 -14.41 -9.38
CA GLU A 137 -9.13 -14.13 -10.44
C GLU A 137 -8.61 -13.11 -11.47
N HIS A 138 -7.96 -12.04 -11.00
CA HIS A 138 -7.66 -10.89 -11.84
C HIS A 138 -6.18 -10.68 -12.17
N LEU A 139 -5.23 -11.44 -11.59
CA LEU A 139 -3.81 -11.29 -11.95
C LEU A 139 -3.55 -11.33 -13.47
N PRO A 140 -4.20 -12.20 -14.28
CA PRO A 140 -3.99 -12.22 -15.72
C PRO A 140 -4.41 -10.95 -16.47
N SER A 141 -5.24 -10.08 -15.87
CA SER A 141 -5.67 -8.82 -16.47
C SER A 141 -4.82 -7.61 -16.06
N PHE A 142 -3.80 -7.82 -15.23
CA PHE A 142 -2.88 -6.75 -14.81
C PHE A 142 -1.63 -6.75 -15.68
N ASP A 143 -0.98 -5.60 -15.80
CA ASP A 143 0.36 -5.47 -16.37
C ASP A 143 1.38 -5.11 -15.28
N ALA A 144 0.93 -4.38 -14.25
CA ALA A 144 1.70 -4.11 -13.04
C ALA A 144 0.82 -4.34 -11.80
N LEU A 145 1.37 -5.01 -10.79
CA LEU A 145 0.71 -5.31 -9.53
C LEU A 145 1.59 -4.88 -8.36
N VAL A 146 1.09 -3.99 -7.51
CA VAL A 146 1.74 -3.56 -6.27
C VAL A 146 1.03 -4.19 -5.08
N LEU A 147 1.74 -5.03 -4.34
CA LEU A 147 1.27 -5.71 -3.15
C LEU A 147 1.81 -5.03 -1.89
N ASN A 148 0.97 -4.81 -0.90
CA ASN A 148 1.44 -4.34 0.41
C ASN A 148 0.64 -4.94 1.58
N THR A 149 1.33 -5.18 2.70
CA THR A 149 0.67 -5.54 3.97
C THR A 149 1.60 -5.32 5.17
N GLY A 150 1.09 -4.72 6.25
CA GLY A 150 1.89 -4.47 7.45
C GLY A 150 1.05 -4.23 8.70
N HIS A 151 0.42 -3.06 8.80
CA HIS A 151 -0.15 -2.57 10.06
C HIS A 151 -1.41 -3.31 10.54
N HIS A 152 -1.91 -4.27 9.76
CA HIS A 152 -2.98 -5.16 10.18
C HIS A 152 -2.50 -6.44 10.91
N TRP A 153 -1.20 -6.70 10.93
CA TRP A 153 -0.58 -7.85 11.62
C TRP A 153 -0.35 -7.58 13.11
N ASN A 154 -1.40 -7.22 13.83
CA ASN A 154 -1.37 -7.01 15.28
C ASN A 154 -2.61 -7.57 15.99
N LYS A 155 -2.48 -7.82 17.29
CA LYS A 155 -3.53 -8.49 18.10
C LYS A 155 -4.85 -7.72 18.11
N VAL A 156 -4.80 -6.39 18.10
CA VAL A 156 -6.00 -5.54 18.12
C VAL A 156 -6.79 -5.71 16.82
N LYS A 157 -6.13 -5.65 15.67
CA LYS A 157 -6.78 -5.84 14.36
C LYS A 157 -7.28 -7.27 14.18
N PHE A 158 -6.51 -8.28 14.61
CA PHE A 158 -6.93 -9.68 14.54
C PHE A 158 -8.18 -9.93 15.39
N ARG A 159 -8.20 -9.47 16.64
CA ARG A 159 -9.39 -9.56 17.52
C ARG A 159 -10.59 -8.83 16.94
N ARG A 160 -10.41 -7.59 16.49
CA ARG A 160 -11.50 -6.77 15.93
C ARG A 160 -12.13 -7.39 14.68
N ASN A 161 -11.32 -7.99 13.82
CA ASN A 161 -11.80 -8.64 12.59
C ASN A 161 -12.16 -10.11 12.80
N ARG A 162 -12.00 -10.66 14.02
CA ARG A 162 -12.22 -12.08 14.36
C ARG A 162 -11.47 -13.02 13.42
N TRP A 163 -10.22 -12.70 13.12
CA TRP A 163 -9.35 -13.56 12.32
C TRP A 163 -8.72 -14.64 13.19
N ARG A 164 -8.62 -15.85 12.63
CA ARG A 164 -7.86 -16.98 13.14
C ARG A 164 -6.83 -17.37 12.11
N LEU A 165 -5.57 -17.55 12.50
CA LEU A 165 -4.54 -17.97 11.54
C LEU A 165 -4.72 -19.43 11.14
N TYR A 166 -4.62 -19.68 9.84
CA TYR A 166 -4.63 -21.02 9.26
C TYR A 166 -3.43 -21.19 8.33
N ASP A 167 -2.86 -22.39 8.30
CA ASP A 167 -1.83 -22.81 7.36
C ASP A 167 -2.10 -24.26 6.93
N GLY A 168 -2.17 -24.52 5.63
CA GLY A 168 -2.51 -25.84 5.10
C GLY A 168 -3.88 -26.35 5.57
N GLY A 169 -4.83 -25.44 5.82
CA GLY A 169 -6.18 -25.79 6.30
C GLY A 169 -6.29 -26.12 7.79
N LYS A 170 -5.21 -25.97 8.58
CA LYS A 170 -5.24 -26.19 10.03
C LYS A 170 -5.05 -24.88 10.78
N PRO A 171 -5.71 -24.68 11.94
CA PRO A 171 -5.47 -23.51 12.77
C PRO A 171 -4.02 -23.53 13.29
N VAL A 172 -3.36 -22.37 13.27
CA VAL A 172 -2.02 -22.16 13.82
C VAL A 172 -2.04 -21.07 14.89
N GLY A 173 -1.16 -21.18 15.87
CA GLY A 173 -1.13 -20.25 17.01
C GLY A 173 -0.81 -18.81 16.60
N GLU A 174 -1.53 -17.84 17.18
CA GLU A 174 -1.35 -16.40 16.95
C GLU A 174 -0.26 -15.75 17.83
N ALA A 175 0.63 -16.57 18.40
CA ALA A 175 1.62 -16.11 19.37
C ALA A 175 2.58 -15.04 18.81
N ASN A 176 2.88 -15.11 17.51
CA ASN A 176 3.78 -14.16 16.84
C ASN A 176 3.25 -13.73 15.47
N LEU A 177 2.47 -12.64 15.45
CA LEU A 177 1.90 -12.07 14.21
C LEU A 177 2.94 -11.47 13.28
N SER A 178 4.11 -11.05 13.77
CA SER A 178 5.23 -10.60 12.93
C SER A 178 5.82 -11.77 12.13
N ARG A 179 6.01 -12.93 12.77
CA ARG A 179 6.40 -14.16 12.07
C ARG A 179 5.32 -14.60 11.08
N ALA A 180 4.05 -14.52 11.44
CA ALA A 180 2.94 -14.84 10.54
C ALA A 180 2.91 -13.92 9.31
N ARG A 181 3.16 -12.61 9.48
CA ARG A 181 3.36 -11.65 8.37
C ARG A 181 4.50 -12.11 7.46
N GLY A 182 5.66 -12.43 8.02
CA GLY A 182 6.81 -12.91 7.25
C GLY A 182 6.49 -14.18 6.44
N ALA A 183 5.81 -15.14 7.05
CA ALA A 183 5.34 -16.34 6.35
C ALA A 183 4.37 -16.00 5.22
N LYS A 184 3.46 -15.04 5.44
CA LYS A 184 2.54 -14.59 4.40
C LYS A 184 3.25 -13.90 3.24
N LEU A 185 4.24 -13.05 3.51
CA LEU A 185 5.04 -12.39 2.48
C LEU A 185 5.78 -13.42 1.62
N HIS A 186 6.39 -14.43 2.23
CA HIS A 186 7.01 -15.55 1.49
C HIS A 186 5.99 -16.32 0.65
N SER A 187 4.83 -16.66 1.21
CA SER A 187 3.77 -17.37 0.49
C SER A 187 3.29 -16.57 -0.72
N ILE A 188 3.00 -15.27 -0.56
CA ILE A 188 2.47 -14.45 -1.65
C ILE A 188 3.53 -14.20 -2.73
N ALA A 189 4.80 -14.00 -2.36
CA ALA A 189 5.89 -13.83 -3.32
C ALA A 189 6.11 -15.10 -4.16
N ARG A 190 6.11 -16.28 -3.53
CA ARG A 190 6.21 -17.57 -4.23
C ARG A 190 5.01 -17.83 -5.13
N TRP A 191 3.80 -17.55 -4.65
CA TRP A 191 2.59 -17.68 -5.45
C TRP A 191 2.65 -16.76 -6.68
N ALA A 192 3.01 -15.50 -6.49
CA ALA A 192 3.12 -14.53 -7.57
C ALA A 192 4.18 -14.95 -8.58
N ASP A 193 5.36 -15.38 -8.13
CA ASP A 193 6.41 -15.90 -9.01
C ASP A 193 5.91 -17.07 -9.86
N ALA A 194 5.23 -18.05 -9.26
CA ALA A 194 4.63 -19.15 -10.01
C ALA A 194 3.63 -18.67 -11.08
N GLN A 195 2.88 -17.59 -10.81
CA GLN A 195 2.00 -16.98 -11.83
C GLN A 195 2.78 -16.26 -12.93
N LEU A 196 3.90 -15.62 -12.62
CA LEU A 196 4.74 -14.94 -13.60
C LEU A 196 5.35 -15.88 -14.65
N ALA A 197 5.50 -17.17 -14.34
CA ALA A 197 5.85 -18.18 -15.35
C ALA A 197 4.78 -18.35 -16.44
N ARG A 198 3.51 -18.12 -16.08
CA ARG A 198 2.36 -18.25 -16.98
C ARG A 198 1.95 -16.91 -17.61
N HIS A 199 2.31 -15.81 -16.95
CA HIS A 199 1.94 -14.46 -17.33
C HIS A 199 3.18 -13.55 -17.36
N PRO A 200 4.13 -13.77 -18.28
CA PRO A 200 5.44 -13.11 -18.27
C PRO A 200 5.39 -11.59 -18.52
N ARG A 201 4.25 -11.07 -18.97
CA ARG A 201 4.04 -9.63 -19.17
C ARG A 201 3.71 -8.87 -17.88
N VAL A 202 3.33 -9.60 -16.82
CA VAL A 202 2.94 -8.99 -15.54
C VAL A 202 4.22 -8.69 -14.75
N SER A 203 4.34 -7.46 -14.25
CA SER A 203 5.35 -7.10 -13.25
C SER A 203 4.71 -7.05 -11.88
N VAL A 204 5.28 -7.75 -10.89
CA VAL A 204 4.78 -7.73 -9.51
C VAL A 204 5.81 -7.07 -8.60
N PHE A 205 5.34 -6.12 -7.80
CA PHE A 205 6.11 -5.39 -6.81
C PHE A 205 5.58 -5.70 -5.42
N LEU A 206 6.46 -6.10 -4.50
CA LEU A 206 6.15 -6.19 -3.08
C LEU A 206 6.68 -4.92 -2.40
N ARG A 207 5.77 -4.06 -1.94
CA ARG A 207 6.14 -2.84 -1.22
C ARG A 207 6.47 -3.16 0.23
N THR A 208 7.59 -2.63 0.71
CA THR A 208 7.99 -2.73 2.11
C THR A 208 7.04 -1.94 3.03
N ILE A 209 7.13 -2.20 4.33
CA ILE A 209 6.26 -1.56 5.32
C ILE A 209 6.47 -0.04 5.38
N SER A 210 5.38 0.73 5.38
CA SER A 210 5.48 2.16 5.71
C SER A 210 5.73 2.31 7.20
N PRO A 211 6.67 3.15 7.65
CA PRO A 211 6.89 3.41 9.06
C PRO A 211 5.72 4.17 9.70
N VAL A 212 5.75 4.21 11.04
CA VAL A 212 4.94 5.09 11.89
C VAL A 212 5.88 5.96 12.71
N HIS A 213 5.47 7.17 13.08
CA HIS A 213 6.31 8.11 13.84
C HIS A 213 5.63 8.61 15.11
N PHE A 214 5.29 7.71 16.03
CA PHE A 214 4.75 8.11 17.33
C PHE A 214 5.87 8.59 18.28
N VAL A 215 5.60 9.70 18.97
CA VAL A 215 6.43 10.28 20.02
C VAL A 215 5.59 10.43 21.29
N GLY A 216 6.17 10.09 22.45
CA GLY A 216 5.52 10.23 23.75
C GLY A 216 4.44 9.19 24.06
N GLY A 217 4.33 8.13 23.25
CA GLY A 217 3.36 7.06 23.39
C GLY A 217 3.19 6.31 22.07
N GLU A 218 2.17 5.46 22.00
CA GLU A 218 1.73 4.74 20.80
C GLU A 218 0.35 5.26 20.36
N TRP A 219 -0.17 4.70 19.27
CA TRP A 219 -1.50 5.05 18.72
C TRP A 219 -2.66 4.96 19.73
N ASP A 220 -2.54 4.15 20.79
CA ASP A 220 -3.56 3.94 21.84
C ASP A 220 -3.16 4.45 23.23
N THR A 221 -1.96 5.00 23.38
CA THR A 221 -1.44 5.51 24.66
C THR A 221 -1.07 6.99 24.63
N GLY A 222 -1.62 7.73 23.66
CA GLY A 222 -1.46 9.19 23.56
C GLY A 222 -0.24 9.66 22.75
N GLY A 223 0.36 8.76 21.96
CA GLY A 223 1.45 9.10 21.06
C GLY A 223 1.04 10.10 19.97
N ARG A 224 1.99 10.95 19.55
CA ARG A 224 1.77 12.04 18.59
C ARG A 224 2.85 12.08 17.49
N CYS A 225 2.64 12.90 16.47
CA CYS A 225 3.56 13.12 15.36
C CYS A 225 3.47 14.58 14.89
N ASP A 226 3.74 15.49 15.82
CA ASP A 226 3.51 16.93 15.62
C ASP A 226 4.73 17.65 15.05
N SER A 227 5.83 16.91 14.85
CA SER A 227 7.06 17.48 14.31
C SER A 227 6.81 17.99 12.90
N THR A 228 6.99 19.29 12.71
CA THR A 228 6.99 19.94 11.39
C THR A 228 8.40 20.13 10.84
N VAL A 229 9.42 19.66 11.58
CA VAL A 229 10.84 19.78 11.21
C VAL A 229 11.20 18.65 10.25
N PRO A 230 11.42 18.95 8.96
CA PRO A 230 11.72 17.91 7.97
C PRO A 230 13.08 17.28 8.24
N LEU A 231 13.20 15.98 7.96
CA LEU A 231 14.50 15.26 8.00
C LEU A 231 15.20 15.33 9.36
N SER A 232 14.44 15.46 10.46
CA SER A 232 14.98 15.50 11.82
C SER A 232 15.79 14.25 12.21
N GLY A 233 15.53 13.11 11.56
CA GLY A 233 16.29 11.87 11.70
C GLY A 233 17.46 11.69 10.72
N GLY A 234 17.76 12.71 9.90
CA GLY A 234 18.76 12.67 8.84
C GLY A 234 18.16 12.79 7.43
N SER A 235 19.03 13.04 6.44
CA SER A 235 18.66 13.32 5.05
C SER A 235 19.06 12.23 4.04
N GLY A 236 19.59 11.10 4.50
CA GLY A 236 20.09 10.03 3.63
C GLY A 236 19.88 8.63 4.19
N VAL A 237 19.94 7.65 3.29
CA VAL A 237 19.87 6.22 3.62
C VAL A 237 21.17 5.58 3.12
N SER A 238 21.97 5.02 4.04
CA SER A 238 23.29 4.46 3.74
C SER A 238 23.36 2.93 3.88
N ARG A 239 22.20 2.26 3.88
CA ARG A 239 22.13 0.80 4.06
C ARG A 239 21.85 0.12 2.74
N ASP A 240 22.67 -0.89 2.41
CA ASP A 240 22.49 -1.74 1.23
C ASP A 240 21.31 -2.70 1.34
N ARG A 241 20.78 -2.88 2.55
CA ARG A 241 19.69 -3.79 2.87
C ARG A 241 18.44 -3.04 3.28
N SER A 242 17.30 -3.65 2.98
CA SER A 242 16.00 -3.10 3.37
C SER A 242 15.84 -3.06 4.89
N SER A 243 15.23 -1.98 5.38
CA SER A 243 14.73 -1.92 6.78
C SER A 243 13.58 -2.90 7.04
N ASP A 244 12.93 -3.45 6.00
CA ASP A 244 11.93 -4.52 6.09
C ASP A 244 12.49 -5.86 5.60
N LEU A 245 13.37 -6.45 6.42
CA LEU A 245 14.05 -7.71 6.10
C LEU A 245 13.09 -8.86 5.78
N ALA A 246 11.85 -8.83 6.29
CA ALA A 246 10.86 -9.85 5.98
C ALA A 246 10.39 -9.76 4.51
N ALA A 247 10.16 -8.55 4.00
CA ALA A 247 9.80 -8.32 2.61
C ALA A 247 10.99 -8.57 1.67
N GLU A 248 12.19 -8.09 2.03
CA GLU A 248 13.43 -8.36 1.28
C GLU A 248 13.69 -9.87 1.12
N ARG A 249 13.60 -10.64 2.22
CA ARG A 249 13.78 -12.09 2.18
C ARG A 249 12.67 -12.80 1.40
N ALA A 250 11.44 -12.29 1.45
CA ALA A 250 10.31 -12.88 0.77
C ALA A 250 10.46 -12.89 -0.76
N VAL A 251 11.02 -11.82 -1.32
CA VAL A 251 11.22 -11.69 -2.77
C VAL A 251 12.53 -12.33 -3.26
N ASN A 252 13.48 -12.59 -2.36
CA ASN A 252 14.77 -13.16 -2.72
C ASN A 252 14.60 -14.52 -3.45
N GLY A 253 15.25 -14.67 -4.60
CA GLY A 253 15.13 -15.85 -5.46
C GLY A 253 13.81 -15.94 -6.25
N THR A 254 13.03 -14.86 -6.31
CA THR A 254 11.80 -14.77 -7.11
C THR A 254 11.91 -13.66 -8.16
N ARG A 255 11.00 -13.63 -9.13
CA ARG A 255 10.82 -12.52 -10.08
C ARG A 255 10.00 -11.36 -9.53
N VAL A 256 9.49 -11.47 -8.30
CA VAL A 256 8.81 -10.36 -7.63
C VAL A 256 9.85 -9.31 -7.24
N ARG A 257 9.60 -8.05 -7.57
CA ARG A 257 10.53 -6.95 -7.30
C ARG A 257 10.20 -6.30 -5.97
N LEU A 258 11.22 -5.93 -5.20
CA LEU A 258 11.02 -5.13 -3.99
C LEU A 258 10.77 -3.67 -4.38
N LEU A 259 9.67 -3.08 -3.91
CA LEU A 259 9.49 -1.62 -3.90
C LEU A 259 9.84 -1.14 -2.49
N ASP A 260 11.10 -0.81 -2.27
CA ASP A 260 11.59 -0.45 -0.93
C ASP A 260 11.37 1.02 -0.61
N VAL A 261 10.41 1.27 0.28
CA VAL A 261 10.01 2.61 0.71
C VAL A 261 10.25 2.84 2.21
N THR A 262 10.64 1.82 2.97
CA THR A 262 10.66 1.90 4.44
C THR A 262 11.68 2.93 4.92
N ALA A 263 12.94 2.79 4.51
CA ALA A 263 14.02 3.63 5.01
C ALA A 263 13.87 5.10 4.58
N ILE A 264 13.51 5.35 3.31
CA ILE A 264 13.29 6.72 2.84
C ILE A 264 12.11 7.38 3.56
N SER A 265 11.07 6.62 3.92
CA SER A 265 9.90 7.16 4.62
C SER A 265 10.18 7.36 6.11
N GLN A 266 11.16 6.65 6.69
CA GLN A 266 11.58 6.84 8.10
C GLN A 266 12.21 8.21 8.34
N LEU A 267 12.73 8.85 7.29
CA LEU A 267 13.28 10.20 7.38
C LEU A 267 12.19 11.28 7.40
N ARG A 268 10.95 10.91 7.09
CA ARG A 268 9.89 11.84 6.66
C ARG A 268 8.75 11.97 7.65
N GLY A 269 9.01 11.79 8.94
CA GLY A 269 7.98 11.81 9.99
C GLY A 269 7.08 13.05 9.97
N GLU A 270 7.58 14.19 9.46
CA GLU A 270 6.83 15.42 9.30
C GLU A 270 5.67 15.33 8.29
N GLY A 271 5.70 14.37 7.37
CA GLY A 271 4.69 14.22 6.31
C GLY A 271 3.41 13.50 6.74
N HIS A 272 3.32 13.03 7.99
CA HIS A 272 2.13 12.36 8.50
C HIS A 272 0.93 13.30 8.57
N ILE A 273 -0.28 12.72 8.55
CA ILE A 273 -1.52 13.48 8.75
C ILE A 273 -1.56 14.12 10.13
N SER A 274 -1.03 13.46 11.16
CA SER A 274 -1.10 13.94 12.54
C SER A 274 -2.57 14.15 12.94
N ASN A 275 -2.93 15.28 13.57
CA ASN A 275 -4.31 15.63 13.91
C ASN A 275 -5.05 16.38 12.77
N HIS A 276 -4.41 16.57 11.61
CA HIS A 276 -4.95 17.32 10.48
C HIS A 276 -5.91 16.48 9.63
N SER A 277 -7.06 16.17 10.23
CA SER A 277 -8.13 15.42 9.59
C SER A 277 -9.34 16.31 9.33
N THR A 278 -10.01 16.10 8.19
CA THR A 278 -11.30 16.75 7.91
C THR A 278 -12.44 16.23 8.79
N LYS A 279 -12.20 15.22 9.64
CA LYS A 279 -13.14 14.72 10.63
C LYS A 279 -12.85 15.38 11.98
N VAL A 280 -13.91 15.76 12.71
CA VAL A 280 -13.90 16.58 13.94
C VAL A 280 -13.28 15.88 15.17
N GLN A 281 -12.39 14.91 15.01
CA GLN A 281 -11.71 14.24 16.14
C GLN A 281 -10.36 14.92 16.41
N ARG A 282 -10.41 16.10 17.03
CA ARG A 282 -9.26 16.99 17.29
C ARG A 282 -8.21 16.44 18.28
N GLU A 283 -8.37 15.22 18.79
CA GLU A 283 -7.48 14.64 19.82
C GLU A 283 -6.88 13.28 19.44
N VAL A 284 -7.11 12.80 18.21
CA VAL A 284 -6.53 11.53 17.72
C VAL A 284 -5.50 11.84 16.64
N TYR A 285 -4.27 11.36 16.85
CA TYR A 285 -3.16 11.54 15.94
C TYR A 285 -3.02 10.35 15.00
N ASP A 286 -3.08 10.63 13.69
CA ASP A 286 -2.79 9.66 12.64
C ASP A 286 -1.32 9.76 12.22
N CYS A 287 -0.48 9.01 12.94
CA CYS A 287 0.95 8.88 12.66
C CYS A 287 1.28 7.64 11.82
N LEU A 288 0.28 7.15 11.07
CA LEU A 288 0.40 6.01 10.17
C LEU A 288 0.22 6.45 8.73
N HIS A 289 -0.83 7.23 8.45
CA HIS A 289 -1.13 7.73 7.10
C HIS A 289 -0.41 9.04 6.82
N TRP A 290 -0.31 9.40 5.55
CA TRP A 290 0.47 10.51 5.03
C TRP A 290 -0.43 11.58 4.41
N CYS A 291 -0.01 12.83 4.49
CA CYS A 291 -0.65 13.88 3.70
C CYS A 291 -0.40 13.66 2.21
N LEU A 292 -1.39 14.03 1.38
CA LEU A 292 -1.28 14.12 -0.08
C LEU A 292 -1.49 15.58 -0.54
N PRO A 293 -0.62 16.12 -1.41
CA PRO A 293 0.63 15.51 -1.93
C PRO A 293 1.68 15.28 -0.82
N GLY A 294 2.63 14.36 -1.03
CA GLY A 294 3.59 13.98 0.00
C GLY A 294 4.32 12.67 -0.25
N ILE A 295 4.66 11.96 0.82
CA ILE A 295 5.54 10.76 0.82
C ILE A 295 5.06 9.66 -0.16
N PRO A 296 3.76 9.36 -0.28
CA PRO A 296 3.29 8.38 -1.26
C PRO A 296 3.55 8.76 -2.74
N ASP A 297 3.77 10.04 -3.05
CA ASP A 297 4.16 10.49 -4.40
C ASP A 297 5.56 9.95 -4.73
N THR A 298 6.49 10.02 -3.78
CA THR A 298 7.83 9.42 -3.91
C THR A 298 7.77 7.90 -4.08
N TRP A 299 6.82 7.21 -3.45
CA TRP A 299 6.63 5.77 -3.66
C TRP A 299 6.22 5.46 -5.10
N ASN A 300 5.43 6.35 -5.70
CA ASN A 300 4.99 6.25 -7.09
C ASN A 300 6.08 6.65 -8.08
N GLU A 301 6.95 7.61 -7.74
CA GLU A 301 8.18 7.90 -8.48
C GLU A 301 9.10 6.67 -8.56
N LEU A 302 9.32 6.00 -7.42
CA LEU A 302 10.13 4.77 -7.36
C LEU A 302 9.49 3.62 -8.13
N LEU A 303 8.17 3.45 -8.00
CA LEU A 303 7.44 2.46 -8.81
C LEU A 303 7.61 2.75 -10.30
N PHE A 304 7.44 4.00 -10.74
CA PHE A 304 7.61 4.41 -12.12
C PHE A 304 9.03 4.16 -12.64
N ALA A 305 10.04 4.43 -11.82
CA ALA A 305 11.43 4.14 -12.14
C ALA A 305 11.70 2.64 -12.26
N LEU A 306 11.05 1.82 -11.44
CA LEU A 306 11.18 0.38 -11.52
C LEU A 306 10.41 -0.22 -12.70
N MET A 307 9.32 0.36 -13.19
CA MET A 307 8.53 -0.15 -14.33
C MET A 307 9.21 -0.02 -15.72
N GLN A 308 10.52 0.20 -15.75
CA GLN A 308 11.35 0.15 -16.97
C GLN A 308 11.51 -1.29 -17.48
#